data_AF-A0AAU7FEW2-F1
#
_entry.id   AF-A0AAU7FEW2-F1
#
_cell.length_a   1.000
_cell.length_b   1.000
_cell.length_c   1.000
_cell.angle_alpha   90.00
_cell.angle_beta   90.00
_cell.angle_gamma   90.00
#
_symmetry.space_group_name_H-M   'P 1'
#
loop_
_entity.id
_entity.type
_entity.pdbx_description
1 polymer ?
#
loop_
_entity_poly.entity_id
_entity_poly.type
_entity_poly.pdbx_seq_one_letter_code
_entity_poly.pdbx_strand_id
1 'polypeptide(L)'
;MTFHAAGAAAIITLMPEHEMQENSVSALPNVCQQLGLAWFHFPVEDDAAPAEEFERQWSTHSAEILQMLADGKTIAVHCKGGSGRTGLMIGKSVACP
;
A
#
# COMPACT_ATOMS: atom_id res chain seq x y z
N MET A 1 11.58 -4.51 -11.02
CA MET A 1 11.93 -3.43 -10.08
C MET A 1 12.19 -4.06 -8.74
N THR A 2 13.44 -4.04 -8.27
CA THR A 2 13.92 -4.75 -7.08
C THR A 2 13.39 -4.07 -5.82
N PHE A 3 12.39 -4.66 -5.15
CA PHE A 3 12.05 -4.32 -3.76
C PHE A 3 13.15 -4.87 -2.85
N HIS A 4 14.33 -4.23 -2.88
CA HIS A 4 15.40 -4.54 -1.95
C HIS A 4 15.14 -3.80 -0.63
N ALA A 5 14.73 -4.57 0.39
CA ALA A 5 14.89 -4.32 1.83
C ALA A 5 14.74 -2.87 2.32
N ALA A 6 13.52 -2.33 2.32
CA ALA A 6 13.17 -1.12 3.08
C ALA A 6 12.70 -1.43 4.52
N GLY A 7 12.70 -2.68 4.97
CA GLY A 7 12.19 -3.06 6.29
C GLY A 7 10.69 -2.78 6.47
N ALA A 8 9.92 -2.74 5.38
CA ALA A 8 8.48 -2.56 5.45
C ALA A 8 7.84 -3.75 6.15
N ALA A 9 6.85 -3.48 7.01
CA ALA A 9 6.00 -4.49 7.63
C ALA A 9 4.69 -4.70 6.84
N ALA A 10 4.34 -3.74 5.97
CA ALA A 10 3.15 -3.80 5.15
C ALA A 10 3.33 -3.13 3.78
N ILE A 11 2.51 -3.55 2.82
CA ILE A 11 2.40 -2.98 1.47
C ILE A 11 0.96 -2.53 1.22
N ILE A 12 0.80 -1.27 0.80
CA ILE A 12 -0.46 -0.69 0.33
C ILE A 12 -0.42 -0.63 -1.19
N THR A 13 -1.41 -1.20 -1.85
CA THR A 13 -1.57 -1.21 -3.31
C THR A 13 -2.73 -0.32 -3.70
N LEU A 14 -2.47 0.68 -4.54
CA LEU A 14 -3.52 1.58 -5.05
C LEU A 14 -3.99 1.21 -6.46
N MET A 15 -3.29 0.28 -7.11
CA MET A 15 -3.57 -0.15 -8.47
C MET A 15 -4.85 -1.01 -8.51
N PRO A 16 -5.83 -0.70 -9.36
CA PRO A 16 -6.98 -1.58 -9.62
C PRO A 16 -6.56 -2.97 -10.09
N GLU A 17 -7.40 -3.98 -9.85
CA GLU A 17 -7.04 -5.38 -10.14
C GLU A 17 -6.75 -5.62 -11.63
N HIS A 18 -7.50 -4.98 -12.53
CA HIS A 18 -7.26 -5.09 -13.97
C HIS A 18 -5.87 -4.58 -14.35
N GLU A 19 -5.44 -3.44 -13.80
CA GLU A 19 -4.10 -2.91 -14.01
C GLU A 19 -3.03 -3.81 -13.37
N MET A 20 -3.31 -4.45 -12.24
CA MET A 20 -2.39 -5.41 -11.63
C MET A 20 -2.15 -6.62 -12.55
N GLN A 21 -3.19 -7.07 -13.25
CA GLN A 21 -3.08 -8.14 -14.26
C GLN A 21 -2.28 -7.66 -15.48
N GLU A 22 -2.59 -6.48 -16.01
CA GLU A 22 -1.88 -5.89 -17.16
C GLU A 22 -0.38 -5.66 -16.87
N ASN A 23 -0.05 -5.25 -15.65
CA ASN A 23 1.33 -5.01 -15.21
C ASN A 23 2.03 -6.28 -14.67
N SER A 24 1.39 -7.46 -14.76
CA SER A 24 1.94 -8.73 -14.27
C SER A 24 2.33 -8.72 -12.78
N VAL A 25 1.60 -7.96 -11.95
CA VAL A 25 1.80 -7.86 -10.49
C VAL A 25 0.66 -8.49 -9.69
N SER A 26 -0.22 -9.27 -10.34
CA SER A 26 -1.31 -10.01 -9.67
C SER A 26 -0.83 -11.00 -8.60
N ALA A 27 0.43 -11.45 -8.65
CA ALA A 27 1.03 -12.32 -7.64
C ALA A 27 1.49 -11.58 -6.37
N LEU A 28 1.44 -10.25 -6.34
CA LEU A 28 1.91 -9.44 -5.21
C LEU A 28 1.29 -9.83 -3.85
N PRO A 29 -0.01 -10.13 -3.73
CA PRO A 29 -0.61 -10.54 -2.46
C PRO A 29 0.04 -11.83 -1.91
N ASN A 30 0.29 -12.79 -2.80
CA ASN A 30 0.92 -14.06 -2.44
C ASN A 30 2.37 -13.85 -2.00
N VAL A 31 3.10 -12.96 -2.69
CA VAL A 31 4.47 -12.62 -2.33
C VAL A 31 4.52 -11.93 -0.95
N CYS A 32 3.60 -10.99 -0.68
CA CYS A 32 3.49 -10.36 0.65
C CYS A 32 3.27 -11.40 1.74
N GLN A 33 2.32 -12.33 1.53
CA GLN A 33 2.03 -13.39 2.49
C GLN A 33 3.24 -14.29 2.74
N GLN A 34 3.97 -14.69 1.68
CA GLN A 34 5.18 -15.51 1.81
C GLN A 34 6.31 -14.79 2.55
N LEU A 35 6.37 -13.47 2.45
CA LEU A 35 7.36 -12.63 3.13
C LEU A 35 6.92 -12.18 4.54
N GLY A 36 5.71 -12.56 4.99
CA GLY A 36 5.16 -12.13 6.27
C GLY A 36 4.79 -10.64 6.32
N LEU A 37 4.57 -10.03 5.15
CA LEU A 37 4.15 -8.64 5.00
C LEU A 37 2.63 -8.56 5.00
N ALA A 38 2.06 -7.64 5.77
CA ALA A 38 0.66 -7.30 5.63
C ALA A 38 0.43 -6.66 4.25
N TRP A 39 -0.70 -6.96 3.62
CA TRP A 39 -1.04 -6.40 2.31
C TRP A 39 -2.43 -5.78 2.38
N PHE A 40 -2.53 -4.54 1.93
CA PHE A 40 -3.78 -3.80 1.86
C PHE A 40 -3.99 -3.30 0.44
N HIS A 41 -5.22 -3.47 -0.06
CA HIS A 41 -5.58 -3.09 -1.42
C HIS A 41 -6.66 -2.01 -1.37
N PHE A 42 -6.34 -0.83 -1.90
CA PHE A 42 -7.25 0.30 -2.00
C PHE A 42 -7.28 0.77 -3.45
N PRO A 43 -8.02 0.07 -4.33
CA PRO A 43 -8.01 0.37 -5.75
C PRO A 43 -8.48 1.81 -6.00
N VAL A 44 -7.68 2.59 -6.74
CA VAL A 44 -8.00 3.93 -7.21
C VAL A 44 -7.77 3.97 -8.71
N GLU A 45 -8.86 4.13 -9.46
CA GLU A 45 -8.84 4.28 -10.92
C GLU A 45 -7.99 5.49 -11.35
N ASP A 46 -7.35 5.39 -12.51
CA ASP A 46 -6.62 6.50 -13.13
C ASP A 46 -7.59 7.68 -13.40
N ASP A 47 -7.19 8.90 -13.00
CA ASP A 47 -7.98 10.14 -13.16
C ASP A 47 -9.35 10.18 -12.45
N ALA A 48 -9.61 9.27 -11.52
CA ALA A 48 -10.80 9.29 -10.66
C ALA A 48 -10.48 9.75 -9.24
N ALA A 49 -11.41 10.49 -8.63
CA ALA A 49 -11.40 10.69 -7.18
C ALA A 49 -11.49 9.32 -6.47
N PRO A 50 -10.99 9.19 -5.23
CA PRO A 50 -11.20 7.98 -4.44
C PRO A 50 -12.69 7.61 -4.43
N ALA A 51 -13.01 6.45 -4.98
CA ALA A 51 -14.39 5.97 -5.06
C ALA A 51 -14.85 5.44 -3.69
N GLU A 52 -16.14 5.15 -3.56
CA GLU A 52 -16.75 4.57 -2.34
C GLU A 52 -16.00 3.32 -1.84
N GLU A 53 -15.42 2.52 -2.76
CA GLU A 53 -14.63 1.34 -2.40
C GLU A 53 -13.33 1.71 -1.68
N PHE A 54 -12.67 2.82 -2.03
CA PHE A 54 -11.50 3.31 -1.28
C PHE A 54 -11.90 3.66 0.14
N GLU A 55 -12.98 4.43 0.33
CA GLU A 55 -13.45 4.85 1.66
C GLU A 55 -13.87 3.65 2.51
N ARG A 56 -14.55 2.67 1.90
CA ARG A 56 -14.96 1.43 2.56
C ARG A 56 -13.76 0.63 3.05
N GLN A 57 -12.76 0.43 2.18
CA GLN A 57 -11.54 -0.27 2.56
C GLN A 57 -10.75 0.54 3.61
N TRP A 58 -10.67 1.86 3.47
CA TRP A 58 -9.99 2.74 4.41
C TRP A 58 -10.64 2.68 5.80
N SER A 59 -11.96 2.75 5.87
CA SER A 59 -12.69 2.58 7.14
C SER A 59 -12.40 1.24 7.82
N THR A 60 -12.22 0.19 7.02
CA THR A 60 -11.93 -1.17 7.52
C THR A 60 -10.50 -1.32 8.03
N HIS A 61 -9.50 -0.76 7.33
CA HIS A 61 -8.09 -1.03 7.55
C HIS A 61 -7.29 0.13 8.17
N SER A 62 -7.84 1.34 8.23
CA SER A 62 -7.14 2.54 8.72
C SER A 62 -6.65 2.39 10.15
N ALA A 63 -7.42 1.77 11.05
CA ALA A 63 -7.01 1.56 12.44
C ALA A 63 -5.75 0.68 12.53
N GLU A 64 -5.68 -0.41 11.75
CA GLU A 64 -4.53 -1.30 11.71
C GLU A 64 -3.30 -0.60 11.12
N ILE A 65 -3.48 0.13 10.01
CA ILE A 65 -2.41 0.90 9.35
C ILE A 65 -1.85 1.96 10.29
N LEU A 66 -2.71 2.72 10.97
CA LEU A 66 -2.31 3.74 11.93
C LEU A 66 -1.61 3.13 13.14
N GLN A 67 -2.06 1.98 13.65
CA GLN A 67 -1.37 1.28 14.73
C GLN A 67 0.03 0.80 14.30
N MET A 68 0.17 0.25 13.09
CA MET A 68 1.47 -0.14 12.57
C MET A 68 2.43 1.06 12.48
N LEU A 69 1.94 2.19 12.00
CA LEU A 69 2.72 3.43 11.97
C LEU A 69 3.08 3.88 13.40
N ALA A 70 2.15 3.85 14.34
CA ALA A 70 2.39 4.22 15.74
C ALA A 70 3.45 3.33 16.41
N ASP A 71 3.49 2.03 16.06
CA ASP A 71 4.52 1.07 16.49
C ASP A 71 5.90 1.33 15.84
N GLY A 72 6.01 2.34 14.99
CA GLY A 72 7.24 2.67 14.26
C GLY A 72 7.54 1.74 13.09
N LYS A 73 6.55 0.95 12.63
CA LYS A 73 6.70 0.08 11.46
C LYS A 73 6.68 0.92 10.19
N THR A 74 7.43 0.46 9.19
CA THR A 74 7.45 1.09 7.87
C THR A 74 6.40 0.46 6.98
N ILE A 75 5.65 1.27 6.24
CA ILE A 75 4.65 0.81 5.25
C ILE A 75 5.08 1.31 3.88
N ALA A 76 5.15 0.42 2.90
CA ALA A 76 5.42 0.78 1.52
C ALA A 76 4.10 0.98 0.76
N VAL A 77 4.01 2.03 -0.05
CA VAL A 77 2.82 2.30 -0.89
C VAL A 77 3.23 2.19 -2.35
N HIS A 78 2.48 1.43 -3.14
CA HIS A 78 2.74 1.24 -4.57
C HIS A 78 1.53 1.61 -5.45
N CYS A 79 1.84 2.13 -6.65
CA CYS A 79 0.91 2.50 -7.72
C CYS A 79 1.50 2.05 -9.08
N LYS A 80 0.95 2.52 -10.22
CA LYS A 80 1.26 2.10 -11.60
C LYS A 80 2.52 2.70 -12.23
N GLY A 81 3.03 3.81 -11.73
CA GLY A 81 4.27 4.40 -12.21
C GLY A 81 4.48 5.77 -11.59
N GLY A 82 5.72 6.10 -11.22
CA GLY A 82 6.09 7.31 -10.49
C GLY A 82 5.88 8.65 -11.20
N SER A 83 4.73 8.87 -11.82
CA SER A 83 4.40 10.07 -12.62
C SER A 83 3.10 10.78 -12.19
N GLY A 84 2.43 10.38 -11.11
CA GLY A 84 1.24 11.13 -10.66
C GLY A 84 0.63 10.74 -9.32
N ARG A 85 0.93 9.55 -8.78
CA ARG A 85 0.35 9.04 -7.51
C ARG A 85 1.38 8.44 -6.55
N THR A 86 2.66 8.45 -6.89
CA THR A 86 3.74 7.93 -6.05
C THR A 86 4.36 9.06 -5.23
N GLY A 87 3.60 9.60 -4.29
CA GLY A 87 4.23 10.10 -3.07
C GLY A 87 4.66 8.86 -2.29
N LEU A 88 5.94 8.51 -2.33
CA LEU A 88 6.51 7.54 -1.40
C LEU A 88 6.28 8.09 0.02
N MET A 89 5.16 7.77 0.64
CA MET A 89 4.91 8.10 2.04
C MET A 89 5.70 7.10 2.89
N ILE A 90 6.96 7.43 3.18
CA ILE A 90 7.68 6.81 4.31
C ILE A 90 7.13 7.46 5.57
N GLY A 91 6.07 6.88 6.12
CA GLY A 91 5.54 7.29 7.42
C GLY A 91 6.48 6.79 8.53
N LYS A 92 7.42 7.61 8.97
CA LYS A 92 8.07 7.41 10.27
C LYS A 92 7.30 8.22 11.30
N SER A 93 6.44 7.58 12.08
CA SER A 93 5.91 8.19 13.30
C SER A 93 7.07 8.30 14.29
N VAL A 94 7.72 9.46 14.33
CA VAL A 94 8.42 9.87 15.56
C VAL A 94 7.36 10.39 16.51
N ALA A 95 6.77 9.51 17.31
CA ALA A 95 6.16 9.95 18.55
C ALA A 95 7.31 10.49 19.42
N CYS A 96 7.48 11.81 19.45
CA CYS A 96 8.32 12.45 20.45
C CYS A 96 7.61 12.29 21.82
N PRO A 97 8.35 11.94 22.89
CA PRO A 97 7.79 11.83 24.25
C PRO A 97 7.21 13.14 24.77
#